data_AF-A0A938R1A7-F1
#
_entry.id   AF-A0A938R1A7-F1
#
_cell.length_a   1.000
_cell.length_b   1.000
_cell.length_c   1.000
_cell.angle_alpha   90.00
_cell.angle_beta   90.00
_cell.angle_gamma   90.00
#
_symmetry.space_group_name_H-M   'P 1'
#
loop_
_entity.id
_entity.type
_entity.pdbx_description
1 polymer ?
#
loop_
_entity_poly.entity_id
_entity_poly.type
_entity_poly.pdbx_seq_one_letter_code
_entity_poly.pdbx_strand_id
1 'polypeptide(L)'
;MLPSLDAVTIDMGPARFASPAQFPRALDRMPLAAGGATFGRATTVSMGNPHVVLEVDALPALDDAARIGRAIEHDAATFPQRTNVEWAVVRADGSVDVLVWERGAGLTQACGTGACGVAAALVRHGMLSRGTTTMRLPGGTLQITVGAPDASVWMQGPVRRVFAGAT
;
A
#
# COMPACT_ATOMS: atom_id res chain seq x y z
N MET A 1 9.52 -10.07 33.24
CA MET A 1 9.38 -8.93 32.31
C MET A 1 9.82 -9.44 30.95
N LEU A 2 8.89 -9.67 30.02
CA LEU A 2 9.27 -10.04 28.64
C LEU A 2 9.88 -8.79 27.98
N PRO A 3 10.96 -8.89 27.19
CA PRO A 3 11.55 -7.73 26.54
C PRO A 3 10.51 -7.04 25.65
N SER A 4 10.37 -5.71 25.73
CA SER A 4 9.64 -4.97 24.69
C SER A 4 10.49 -5.01 23.43
N LEU A 5 9.92 -5.52 22.35
CA LEU A 5 10.47 -5.28 21.02
C LEU A 5 9.90 -3.93 20.58
N ASP A 6 10.71 -2.87 20.69
CA ASP A 6 10.28 -1.52 20.33
C ASP A 6 9.98 -1.40 18.82
N ALA A 7 10.60 -2.27 18.00
CA ALA A 7 10.26 -2.50 16.60
C ALA A 7 10.58 -3.94 16.18
N VAL A 8 9.90 -4.41 15.14
CA VAL A 8 10.15 -5.72 14.51
C VAL A 8 10.36 -5.52 13.01
N THR A 9 11.31 -6.25 12.43
CA THR A 9 11.54 -6.33 10.99
C THR A 9 11.04 -7.67 10.47
N ILE A 10 10.27 -7.64 9.38
CA ILE A 10 9.64 -8.81 8.76
C ILE A 10 9.98 -8.81 7.27
N ASP A 11 10.34 -9.97 6.72
CA ASP A 11 10.33 -10.21 5.27
C ASP A 11 8.88 -10.40 4.83
N MET A 12 8.35 -9.45 4.06
CA MET A 12 6.97 -9.46 3.57
C MET A 12 6.82 -10.26 2.26
N GLY A 13 7.92 -10.84 1.76
CA GLY A 13 7.97 -11.54 0.50
C GLY A 13 8.07 -10.60 -0.72
N PRO A 14 8.08 -11.16 -1.93
CA PRO A 14 8.28 -10.38 -3.15
C PRO A 14 7.01 -9.65 -3.59
N ALA A 15 7.19 -8.43 -4.09
CA ALA A 15 6.15 -7.73 -4.83
C ALA A 15 5.96 -8.35 -6.22
N ARG A 16 4.71 -8.54 -6.64
CA ARG A 16 4.37 -9.09 -7.96
C ARG A 16 3.46 -8.12 -8.72
N PHE A 17 3.93 -7.62 -9.86
CA PHE A 17 3.16 -6.71 -10.74
C PHE A 17 2.31 -7.44 -11.78
N ALA A 18 2.35 -8.78 -11.81
CA ALA A 18 1.48 -9.62 -12.62
C ALA A 18 0.84 -10.69 -11.73
N SER A 19 -0.48 -10.70 -11.68
CA SER A 19 -1.27 -11.70 -10.95
C SER A 19 -2.63 -11.87 -11.62
N PRO A 20 -2.73 -12.70 -12.68
CA PRO A 20 -3.95 -12.83 -13.48
C PRO A 20 -5.20 -13.22 -12.67
N ALA A 21 -5.02 -13.92 -11.54
CA ALA A 21 -6.11 -14.29 -10.64
C ALA A 21 -6.64 -13.11 -9.81
N GLN A 22 -5.79 -12.14 -9.48
CA GLN A 22 -6.13 -11.01 -8.60
C GLN A 22 -6.51 -9.75 -9.39
N PHE A 23 -5.79 -9.50 -10.48
CA PHE A 23 -6.02 -8.43 -11.45
C PHE A 23 -5.67 -8.96 -12.85
N PRO A 24 -6.66 -9.49 -13.61
CA PRO A 24 -6.44 -10.11 -14.93
C PRO A 24 -5.66 -9.23 -15.90
N ARG A 25 -5.84 -7.91 -15.78
CA ARG A 25 -5.06 -6.89 -16.47
C ARG A 25 -4.25 -6.10 -15.45
N ALA A 26 -2.93 -6.26 -15.50
CA ALA A 26 -2.04 -5.42 -14.71
C ALA A 26 -2.12 -3.95 -15.18
N LEU A 27 -2.13 -3.02 -14.23
CA LEU A 27 -1.94 -1.60 -14.48
C LEU A 27 -0.49 -1.24 -14.16
N ASP A 28 0.18 -0.54 -15.06
CA ASP A 28 1.54 -0.04 -14.87
C ASP A 28 1.58 1.44 -15.25
N ARG A 29 1.39 2.32 -14.26
CA ARG A 29 1.19 3.79 -14.41
C ARG A 29 0.13 4.13 -15.45
N MET A 30 -0.97 3.39 -15.44
CA MET A 30 -2.09 3.56 -16.36
C MET A 30 -3.16 4.47 -15.76
N PRO A 31 -3.99 5.14 -16.58
CA PRO A 31 -5.15 5.84 -16.07
C PRO A 31 -6.17 4.87 -15.43
N LEU A 32 -6.79 5.31 -14.33
CA LEU A 32 -7.90 4.63 -13.69
C LEU A 32 -8.99 5.65 -13.34
N ALA A 33 -10.21 5.40 -13.81
CA ALA A 33 -11.37 6.21 -13.47
C ALA A 33 -12.31 5.41 -12.57
N ALA A 34 -12.62 5.94 -11.40
CA ALA A 34 -13.50 5.28 -10.45
C ALA A 34 -14.07 6.31 -9.47
N GLY A 35 -15.33 6.11 -9.07
CA GLY A 35 -16.02 7.02 -8.16
C GLY A 35 -15.86 8.46 -8.61
N GLY A 36 -16.27 8.82 -9.82
CA GLY A 36 -16.25 10.21 -10.32
C GLY A 36 -14.89 10.92 -10.35
N ALA A 37 -13.77 10.22 -10.11
CA ALA A 37 -12.42 10.76 -10.16
C ALA A 37 -11.59 9.97 -11.19
N THR A 38 -10.58 10.63 -11.75
CA THR A 38 -9.63 10.02 -12.68
C THR A 38 -8.21 10.21 -12.15
N PHE A 39 -7.49 9.11 -12.02
CA PHE A 39 -6.09 9.07 -11.65
C PHE A 39 -5.26 8.79 -12.89
N GLY A 40 -4.23 9.59 -13.14
CA GLY A 40 -3.38 9.41 -14.32
C GLY A 40 -2.38 8.26 -14.20
N ARG A 41 -2.08 7.83 -12.98
CA ARG A 41 -1.00 6.88 -12.67
C ARG A 41 -1.45 5.89 -11.60
N ALA A 42 -2.03 4.79 -12.05
CA ALA A 42 -2.39 3.65 -11.23
C ALA A 42 -1.48 2.44 -11.55
N THR A 43 -0.98 1.77 -10.52
CA THR A 43 -0.18 0.55 -10.64
C THR A 43 -0.74 -0.55 -9.75
N THR A 44 -0.98 -1.72 -10.34
CA THR A 44 -1.37 -2.91 -9.58
C THR A 44 -0.16 -3.66 -9.07
N VAL A 45 -0.21 -4.10 -7.82
CA VAL A 45 0.84 -4.89 -7.18
C VAL A 45 0.21 -5.90 -6.24
N SER A 46 0.81 -7.08 -6.13
CA SER A 46 0.42 -8.09 -5.15
C SER A 46 1.57 -8.31 -4.16
N MET A 47 1.26 -8.24 -2.87
CA MET A 47 2.12 -8.68 -1.77
C MET A 47 1.64 -10.02 -1.18
N GLY A 48 0.94 -10.82 -2.00
CA GLY A 48 0.14 -11.97 -1.57
C GLY A 48 -1.36 -11.69 -1.62
N ASN A 49 -1.75 -10.44 -1.42
CA ASN A 49 -3.07 -9.87 -1.60
C ASN A 49 -3.03 -8.70 -2.63
N PRO A 50 -4.15 -8.37 -3.30
CA PRO A 50 -4.18 -7.33 -4.34
C PRO A 50 -4.15 -5.92 -3.78
N HIS A 51 -3.38 -5.06 -4.45
CA HIS A 51 -3.27 -3.63 -4.21
C HIS A 51 -3.32 -2.86 -5.52
N VAL A 52 -3.88 -1.65 -5.48
CA VAL A 52 -3.72 -0.65 -6.53
C VAL A 52 -3.22 0.66 -5.93
N VAL A 53 -2.03 1.05 -6.36
CA VAL A 53 -1.33 2.26 -5.94
C VAL A 53 -1.69 3.38 -6.89
N LEU A 54 -2.24 4.46 -6.33
CA LEU A 54 -2.60 5.69 -7.01
C LEU A 54 -1.56 6.76 -6.65
N GLU A 55 -0.69 7.08 -7.60
CA GLU A 55 0.25 8.21 -7.43
C GLU A 55 -0.52 9.53 -7.55
N VAL A 56 -0.52 10.34 -6.49
CA VAL A 56 -1.25 11.61 -6.43
C VAL A 56 -0.36 12.73 -5.89
N ASP A 57 -0.70 13.97 -6.22
CA ASP A 57 0.04 15.14 -5.75
C ASP A 57 -0.39 15.57 -4.34
N ALA A 58 -1.60 15.19 -3.92
CA ALA A 58 -2.14 15.41 -2.58
C ALA A 58 -3.06 14.25 -2.19
N LEU A 59 -3.09 13.92 -0.90
CA LEU A 59 -4.04 12.94 -0.37
C LEU A 59 -5.47 13.50 -0.47
N PRO A 60 -6.45 12.67 -0.87
CA PRO A 60 -7.84 13.11 -0.94
C PRO A 60 -8.42 13.38 0.46
N ALA A 61 -9.50 14.18 0.50
CA ALA A 61 -10.34 14.26 1.70
C ALA A 61 -10.93 12.87 2.03
N LEU A 62 -11.17 12.59 3.30
CA LEU A 62 -11.59 11.25 3.74
C LEU A 62 -12.91 10.80 3.09
N ASP A 63 -13.86 11.71 2.88
CA ASP A 63 -15.14 11.39 2.23
C ASP A 63 -14.95 10.99 0.76
N ASP A 64 -14.05 11.69 0.05
CA ASP A 64 -13.67 11.32 -1.32
C ASP A 64 -12.92 10.00 -1.35
N ALA A 65 -11.97 9.81 -0.44
CA ALA A 65 -11.22 8.56 -0.30
C ALA A 65 -12.16 7.38 -0.05
N ALA A 66 -13.17 7.54 0.82
CA ALA A 66 -14.14 6.51 1.10
C ALA A 66 -14.99 6.15 -0.12
N ARG A 67 -15.49 7.18 -0.81
CA ARG A 67 -16.32 7.01 -2.01
C ARG A 67 -15.56 6.36 -3.16
N ILE A 68 -14.33 6.82 -3.41
CA ILE A 68 -13.45 6.32 -4.49
C ILE A 68 -12.93 4.92 -4.14
N GLY A 69 -12.42 4.73 -2.92
CA GLY A 69 -11.91 3.45 -2.45
C GLY A 69 -12.95 2.35 -2.56
N ARG A 70 -14.20 2.62 -2.11
CA ARG A 70 -15.32 1.68 -2.26
C ARG A 70 -15.60 1.34 -3.73
N ALA A 71 -15.56 2.34 -4.62
CA ALA A 71 -15.82 2.13 -6.04
C ALA A 71 -14.76 1.25 -6.70
N ILE A 72 -13.48 1.48 -6.38
CA ILE A 72 -12.36 0.67 -6.91
C ILE A 72 -12.36 -0.74 -6.30
N GLU A 73 -12.57 -0.86 -4.99
CA GLU A 73 -12.64 -2.17 -4.31
C GLU A 73 -13.66 -3.10 -4.98
N HIS A 74 -14.79 -2.55 -5.42
CA HIS A 74 -15.90 -3.33 -5.99
C HIS A 74 -15.93 -3.33 -7.53
N ASP A 75 -14.91 -2.81 -8.21
CA ASP A 75 -14.77 -2.93 -9.66
C ASP A 75 -14.38 -4.36 -10.03
N ALA A 76 -15.38 -5.22 -10.21
CA ALA A 76 -15.19 -6.64 -10.53
C ALA A 76 -14.56 -6.88 -11.91
N ALA A 77 -14.60 -5.90 -12.82
CA ALA A 77 -13.99 -6.03 -14.15
C ALA A 77 -12.46 -5.92 -14.06
N THR A 78 -11.97 -5.02 -13.20
CA THR A 78 -10.52 -4.84 -12.96
C THR A 78 -10.01 -5.77 -11.85
N PHE A 79 -10.80 -5.95 -10.78
CA PHE A 79 -10.43 -6.68 -9.57
C PHE A 79 -11.50 -7.73 -9.20
N PRO A 80 -11.48 -8.93 -9.82
CA PRO A 80 -12.49 -9.97 -9.58
C PRO A 80 -12.60 -10.42 -8.12
N GLN A 81 -11.51 -10.30 -7.36
CA GLN A 81 -11.43 -10.65 -5.93
C GLN A 81 -11.34 -9.42 -5.02
N ARG A 82 -11.76 -8.25 -5.53
CA ARG A 82 -11.61 -6.92 -4.92
C ARG A 82 -10.13 -6.56 -4.68
N THR A 83 -9.87 -5.32 -4.29
CA THR A 83 -8.49 -4.84 -4.05
C THR A 83 -8.43 -3.87 -2.87
N ASN A 84 -7.25 -3.76 -2.27
CA ASN A 84 -6.90 -2.59 -1.46
C ASN A 84 -6.54 -1.43 -2.40
N VAL A 85 -6.71 -0.21 -1.93
CA VAL A 85 -6.42 1.02 -2.67
C VAL A 85 -5.52 1.90 -1.83
N GLU A 86 -4.38 2.30 -2.37
CA GLU A 86 -3.43 3.17 -1.71
C GLU A 86 -3.26 4.47 -2.50
N TRP A 87 -3.52 5.61 -1.87
CA TRP A 87 -3.08 6.91 -2.40
C TRP A 87 -1.69 7.20 -1.86
N ALA A 88 -0.74 7.49 -2.75
CA ALA A 88 0.65 7.73 -2.41
C ALA A 88 1.11 9.10 -2.89
N VAL A 89 1.67 9.89 -1.97
CA VAL A 89 2.30 11.18 -2.25
C VAL A 89 3.79 11.08 -1.92
N VAL A 90 4.66 11.18 -2.92
CA VAL A 90 6.11 11.26 -2.72
C VAL A 90 6.48 12.68 -2.30
N ARG A 91 7.22 12.80 -1.20
CA ARG A 91 7.58 14.08 -0.59
C ARG A 91 9.01 14.47 -0.95
N ALA A 92 9.34 15.75 -0.80
CA ALA A 92 10.64 16.28 -1.19
C ALA A 92 11.82 15.66 -0.42
N ASP A 93 11.58 15.19 0.80
CA ASP A 93 12.55 14.48 1.64
C ASP A 93 12.70 12.99 1.30
N GLY A 94 11.98 12.49 0.28
CA GLY A 94 11.97 11.08 -0.12
C GLY A 94 11.06 10.19 0.72
N SER A 95 10.35 10.73 1.72
CA SER A 95 9.29 10.00 2.43
C SER A 95 8.02 9.92 1.58
N VAL A 96 7.13 8.98 1.92
CA VAL A 96 5.85 8.81 1.22
C VAL A 96 4.71 8.88 2.22
N ASP A 97 3.75 9.77 1.96
CA ASP A 97 2.50 9.75 2.70
C ASP A 97 1.52 8.80 2.01
N VAL A 98 0.90 7.93 2.80
CA VAL A 98 -0.01 6.90 2.30
C VAL A 98 -1.34 6.97 3.03
N LEU A 99 -2.41 7.06 2.26
CA LEU A 99 -3.77 6.79 2.72
C LEU A 99 -4.23 5.45 2.12
N VAL A 100 -4.92 4.64 2.91
CA VAL A 100 -5.36 3.32 2.47
C VAL A 100 -6.87 3.13 2.66
N TRP A 101 -7.49 2.53 1.64
CA TRP A 101 -8.77 1.85 1.74
C TRP A 101 -8.52 0.35 1.66
N GLU A 102 -8.74 -0.36 2.77
CA GLU A 102 -8.52 -1.79 2.86
C GLU A 102 -9.77 -2.57 2.44
N ARG A 103 -9.56 -3.60 1.62
CA ARG A 103 -10.56 -4.54 1.16
C ARG A 103 -11.32 -5.13 2.35
N GLY A 104 -12.63 -4.90 2.41
CA GLY A 104 -13.51 -5.41 3.46
C GLY A 104 -13.45 -4.65 4.79
N ALA A 105 -12.57 -3.65 4.94
CA ALA A 105 -12.40 -2.88 6.17
C ALA A 105 -12.62 -1.37 6.00
N GLY A 106 -12.47 -0.84 4.79
CA GLY A 106 -12.59 0.59 4.51
C GLY A 106 -11.33 1.38 4.88
N LEU A 107 -11.48 2.64 5.30
CA LEU A 107 -10.35 3.47 5.72
C LEU A 107 -9.76 2.95 7.03
N THR A 108 -8.48 2.54 7.00
CA THR A 108 -7.75 2.06 8.17
C THR A 108 -6.58 2.97 8.52
N GLN A 109 -6.02 2.77 9.72
CA GLN A 109 -4.90 3.58 10.22
C GLN A 109 -3.56 3.17 9.59
N ALA A 110 -3.38 1.91 9.24
CA ALA A 110 -2.17 1.42 8.58
C ALA A 110 -2.41 0.06 7.92
N CYS A 111 -1.77 -0.16 6.77
CA CYS A 111 -1.74 -1.45 6.08
C CYS A 111 -0.29 -1.80 5.71
N GLY A 112 0.27 -2.83 6.34
CA GLY A 112 1.68 -3.22 6.13
C GLY A 112 1.98 -3.70 4.71
N THR A 113 1.12 -4.56 4.15
CA THR A 113 1.24 -5.03 2.77
C THR A 113 1.01 -3.89 1.76
N GLY A 114 0.08 -2.98 2.04
CA GLY A 114 -0.14 -1.78 1.21
C GLY A 114 1.09 -0.87 1.17
N ALA A 115 1.69 -0.57 2.33
CA ALA A 115 2.92 0.22 2.40
C ALA A 115 4.08 -0.45 1.62
N CYS A 116 4.19 -1.77 1.69
CA CYS A 116 5.17 -2.54 0.92
C CYS A 116 4.92 -2.44 -0.59
N GLY A 117 3.66 -2.62 -1.02
CA GLY A 117 3.26 -2.50 -2.42
C GLY A 117 3.53 -1.10 -3.00
N VAL A 118 3.23 -0.05 -2.24
CA VAL A 118 3.53 1.34 -2.61
C VAL A 118 5.02 1.54 -2.81
N ALA A 119 5.86 1.15 -1.85
CA ALA A 119 7.31 1.31 -1.97
C ALA A 119 7.87 0.56 -3.18
N ALA A 120 7.44 -0.70 -3.39
CA ALA A 120 7.88 -1.49 -4.53
C ALA A 120 7.47 -0.86 -5.87
N ALA A 121 6.22 -0.37 -5.99
CA ALA A 121 5.75 0.31 -7.19
C ALA A 121 6.54 1.60 -7.47
N LEU A 122 6.82 2.42 -6.46
CA LEU A 122 7.57 3.67 -6.64
C LEU A 122 9.05 3.40 -6.98
N VAL A 123 9.67 2.37 -6.42
CA VAL A 123 11.03 1.93 -6.80
C VAL A 123 11.06 1.38 -8.23
N ARG A 124 10.03 0.62 -8.64
CA ARG A 124 9.86 0.15 -10.02
C ARG A 124 9.90 1.30 -11.03
N HIS A 125 9.25 2.41 -10.67
CA HIS A 125 9.07 3.57 -11.55
C HIS A 125 10.20 4.59 -11.45
N GLY A 126 11.23 4.32 -10.65
CA GLY A 126 12.36 5.24 -10.43
C GLY A 126 11.98 6.50 -9.65
N MET A 127 10.82 6.50 -8.97
CA MET A 127 10.37 7.62 -8.12
C MET A 127 10.97 7.56 -6.71
N LEU A 128 11.37 6.37 -6.29
CA LEU A 128 12.18 6.15 -5.09
C LEU A 128 13.46 5.43 -5.48
N SER A 129 14.54 5.75 -4.77
CA SER A 129 15.77 4.97 -4.84
C SER A 129 15.58 3.61 -4.16
N ARG A 130 16.35 2.61 -4.60
CA ARG A 130 16.46 1.34 -3.88
C ARG A 130 17.02 1.60 -2.48
N GLY A 131 16.58 0.82 -1.50
CA GLY A 131 16.95 0.98 -0.10
C GLY A 131 15.73 1.20 0.79
N THR A 132 15.96 1.80 1.96
CA THR A 132 14.93 2.03 2.98
C THR A 132 14.22 3.36 2.76
N THR A 133 12.89 3.33 2.72
CA THR A 133 12.02 4.49 2.59
C THR A 133 11.09 4.58 3.80
N THR A 134 10.92 5.79 4.31
CA THR A 134 9.94 6.10 5.35
C THR A 134 8.53 6.25 4.76
N MET A 135 7.62 5.39 5.20
CA MET A 135 6.19 5.43 4.83
C MET A 135 5.38 5.99 5.99
N ARG A 136 4.69 7.11 5.79
CA ARG A 136 3.85 7.78 6.80
C ARG A 136 2.39 7.46 6.53
N LEU A 137 1.78 6.70 7.45
CA LEU A 137 0.36 6.34 7.45
C LEU A 137 -0.35 7.07 8.60
N PRO A 138 -1.70 7.17 8.60
CA PRO A 138 -2.43 7.82 9.69
C PRO A 138 -2.09 7.29 11.09
N GLY A 139 -1.85 5.98 11.21
CA GLY A 139 -1.55 5.29 12.46
C GLY A 139 -0.08 5.30 12.87
N GLY A 140 0.81 5.87 12.06
CA GLY A 140 2.24 5.92 12.35
C GLY A 140 3.13 5.65 11.14
N THR A 141 4.41 5.41 11.40
CA THR A 141 5.43 5.30 10.37
C THR A 141 5.95 3.87 10.26
N LEU A 142 6.17 3.42 9.03
CA LEU A 142 6.86 2.17 8.70
C LEU A 142 8.14 2.48 7.91
N GLN A 143 9.18 1.67 8.11
CA GLN A 143 10.38 1.70 7.28
C GLN A 143 10.32 0.52 6.31
N ILE A 144 10.26 0.81 5.02
CA ILE A 144 10.15 -0.22 3.98
C ILE A 144 11.44 -0.25 3.17
N THR A 145 12.06 -1.42 3.08
CA THR A 145 13.30 -1.62 2.33
C THR A 145 13.04 -2.45 1.08
N VAL A 146 13.36 -1.88 -0.08
CA VAL A 146 13.20 -2.53 -1.39
C VAL A 146 14.56 -2.51 -2.10
N GLY A 147 15.17 -3.68 -2.27
CA GLY A 147 16.45 -3.82 -2.98
C GLY A 147 16.32 -3.82 -4.51
N ALA A 148 15.18 -4.32 -5.00
CA ALA A 148 14.78 -4.30 -6.40
C ALA A 148 13.25 -4.39 -6.50
N PRO A 149 12.63 -3.93 -7.60
CA PRO A 149 11.17 -3.89 -7.75
C PRO A 149 10.47 -5.23 -7.49
N ASP A 150 11.03 -6.34 -7.97
CA ASP A 150 10.44 -7.69 -7.87
C ASP A 150 11.12 -8.56 -6.79
N ALA A 151 11.95 -7.95 -5.93
CA ALA A 151 12.62 -8.64 -4.84
C ALA A 151 11.75 -8.67 -3.58
N SER A 152 12.18 -9.46 -2.58
CA SER A 152 11.60 -9.41 -1.24
C SER A 152 11.60 -7.98 -0.69
N VAL A 153 10.46 -7.59 -0.12
CA VAL A 153 10.26 -6.32 0.56
C VAL A 153 10.37 -6.53 2.05
N TRP A 154 11.21 -5.76 2.71
CA TRP A 154 11.36 -5.83 4.17
C TRP A 154 10.62 -4.67 4.83
N MET A 155 9.83 -4.97 5.85
CA MET A 155 9.09 -3.97 6.61
C MET A 155 9.57 -3.95 8.05
N GLN A 156 9.88 -2.77 8.56
CA GLN A 156 10.12 -2.52 9.97
C GLN A 156 9.08 -1.54 10.52
N GLY A 157 8.52 -1.86 11.68
CA GLY A 157 7.54 -1.01 12.37
C GLY A 157 7.48 -1.27 13.87
N PRO A 158 6.87 -0.35 14.63
CA PRO A 158 6.73 -0.49 16.08
C PRO A 158 5.77 -1.62 16.44
N VAL A 159 6.03 -2.30 17.56
CA VAL A 159 5.15 -3.35 18.10
C VAL A 159 4.86 -3.06 19.57
N ARG A 160 3.60 -3.14 19.98
CA ARG A 160 3.19 -2.95 21.38
C ARG A 160 2.17 -4.00 21.79
N ARG A 161 2.45 -4.71 22.89
CA ARG A 161 1.47 -5.59 23.53
C ARG A 161 0.43 -4.74 24.26
N VAL A 162 -0.85 -4.98 23.99
CA VAL A 162 -1.96 -4.22 24.61
C VAL A 162 -2.57 -4.98 25.80
N PHE A 163 -2.83 -6.28 25.68
CA PHE A 163 -3.38 -7.08 26.78
C PHE A 163 -2.94 -8.55 26.72
N ALA A 164 -3.28 -9.31 27.75
CA ALA A 164 -3.17 -10.76 27.83
C ALA A 164 -4.49 -11.30 28.40
N GLY A 165 -5.08 -12.31 27.77
CA GLY A 165 -6.29 -12.96 28.27
C GLY A 165 -5.98 -14.31 28.92
N ALA A 166 -6.81 -14.72 29.87
CA ALA A 166 -6.92 -16.09 30.36
C ALA A 166 -8.42 -16.45 30.42
N THR A 167 -8.72 -17.74 30.28
CA THR A 167 -10.08 -18.29 30.34
C THR A 167 -10.58 -18.44 31.76
#